data_AF-A0A2D8MF20-F1
#
_entry.id   AF-A0A2D8MF20-F1
#
_cell.length_a   1.000
_cell.length_b   1.000
_cell.length_c   1.000
_cell.angle_alpha   90.00
_cell.angle_beta   90.00
_cell.angle_gamma   90.00
#
_symmetry.space_group_name_H-M   'P 1'
#
loop_
_entity.id
_entity.type
_entity.pdbx_description
1 polymer ?
#
loop_
_entity_poly.entity_id
_entity_poly.type
_entity_poly.pdbx_seq_one_letter_code
_entity_poly.pdbx_strand_id
1 'polypeptide(L)'
;MTRLKALAEQALLWRDGKPISDPSAWEILLIDLMNEARELLPEPQFGLWERVFTKDNVKLEGSGRTDIRHFVIPREDWATRGIEAYITNRLGTALQPLQLESNRRAIARLLRRLAELASAQLERRLAQDDPWSIDGATVQVLLARAWLRGAISPDSPLEEQFQELLSEEQEAKSLPDDRVESWGELVKATSYWHDKLRGMLRQSLNLPLGSGAPLMNAGAVAAAMKSLRDTMRTVPVPAKPEFSKGLEEIGKLVELACQTDGQLRHIPERENKSLSQRKERALALLRQSSFSHHLAKVDDAMTRTVSAFVQAAPVQYQEYSTARARAANAGLLNEADPAWERLADYLLSDDVGFQGEAEKLAHTLGVPIASLRLALETLEKAELAVDAAYKYARAFVEGNKSAGDLSVVQSFGERLAAAAEALQTTFDEVA
;
A
#
# COMPACT_ATOMS: atom_id res chain seq x y z
N MET A 1 41.10 6.37 30.67
CA MET A 1 41.72 5.37 31.59
C MET A 1 41.12 5.37 32.99
N THR A 2 40.89 6.52 33.63
CA THR A 2 40.30 6.61 34.99
C THR A 2 38.92 5.98 35.12
N ARG A 3 38.03 6.16 34.12
CA ARG A 3 36.67 5.59 34.13
C ARG A 3 36.62 4.06 34.07
N LEU A 4 37.45 3.42 33.23
CA LEU A 4 37.52 1.96 33.12
C LEU A 4 38.10 1.29 34.38
N LYS A 5 39.06 1.96 35.05
CA LYS A 5 39.60 1.49 36.34
C LYS A 5 38.54 1.52 37.43
N ALA A 6 37.76 2.60 37.52
CA ALA A 6 36.64 2.70 38.45
C ALA A 6 35.56 1.62 38.19
N LEU A 7 35.27 1.32 36.92
CA LEU A 7 34.36 0.21 36.55
C LEU A 7 34.92 -1.16 36.93
N ALA A 8 36.23 -1.38 36.81
CA ALA A 8 36.86 -2.64 37.23
C ALA A 8 36.76 -2.86 38.75
N GLU A 9 36.99 -1.81 39.55
CA GLU A 9 36.81 -1.85 41.01
C GLU A 9 35.35 -2.09 41.39
N GLN A 10 34.41 -1.44 40.70
CA GLN A 10 32.98 -1.67 40.90
C GLN A 10 32.53 -3.08 40.47
N ALA A 11 33.14 -3.67 39.43
CA ALA A 11 32.85 -5.04 39.00
C ALA A 11 33.15 -6.05 40.11
N LEU A 12 34.29 -5.88 40.78
CA LEU A 12 34.69 -6.69 41.93
C LEU A 12 33.70 -6.55 43.09
N LEU A 13 33.29 -5.31 43.39
CA LEU A 13 32.29 -5.05 44.43
C LEU A 13 30.92 -5.66 44.10
N TRP A 14 30.51 -5.60 42.84
CA TRP A 14 29.26 -6.20 42.36
C TRP A 14 29.29 -7.72 42.45
N ARG A 15 30.41 -8.36 42.09
CA ARG A 15 30.63 -9.80 42.27
C ARG A 15 30.49 -10.21 43.75
N ASP A 16 31.03 -9.40 44.66
CA ASP A 16 30.95 -9.63 46.11
C ASP A 16 29.57 -9.28 46.71
N GLY A 17 28.58 -9.00 45.87
CA GLY A 17 27.19 -8.82 46.27
C GLY A 17 26.80 -7.38 46.61
N LYS A 18 27.74 -6.43 46.56
CA LYS A 18 27.52 -5.03 46.99
C LYS A 18 26.72 -4.26 45.93
N PRO A 19 25.95 -3.24 46.35
CA PRO A 19 25.21 -2.39 45.42
C PRO A 19 26.16 -1.56 44.56
N ILE A 20 25.75 -1.32 43.31
CA ILE A 20 26.49 -0.47 42.37
C ILE A 20 26.24 0.99 42.73
N SER A 21 27.32 1.74 42.99
CA SER A 21 27.24 3.13 43.45
C SER A 21 26.90 4.14 42.34
N ASP A 22 27.31 3.87 41.09
CA ASP A 22 27.00 4.72 39.94
C ASP A 22 26.52 3.87 38.74
N PRO A 23 25.21 3.59 38.64
CA PRO A 23 24.63 2.83 37.53
C PRO A 23 24.87 3.49 36.16
N SER A 24 24.92 4.82 36.09
CA SER A 24 25.07 5.56 34.82
C SER A 24 26.44 5.36 34.17
N ALA A 25 27.47 5.08 34.97
CA ALA A 25 28.81 4.77 34.47
C ALA A 25 28.83 3.49 33.62
N TRP A 26 27.92 2.54 33.90
CA TRP A 26 27.83 1.23 33.27
C TRP A 26 27.08 1.22 31.94
N GLU A 27 26.13 2.12 31.73
CA GLU A 27 25.20 2.11 30.59
C GLU A 27 25.92 1.99 29.23
N ILE A 28 27.01 2.73 29.03
CA ILE A 28 27.79 2.69 27.77
C ILE A 28 28.45 1.31 27.59
N LEU A 29 29.05 0.77 28.65
CA LEU A 29 29.76 -0.51 28.58
C LEU A 29 28.78 -1.68 28.36
N LEU A 30 27.62 -1.62 28.99
CA LEU A 30 26.57 -2.62 28.82
C LEU A 30 26.02 -2.60 27.40
N ILE A 31 25.78 -1.42 26.81
CA ILE A 31 25.31 -1.32 25.42
C ILE A 31 26.38 -1.81 24.43
N ASP A 32 27.65 -1.49 24.65
CA ASP A 32 28.74 -2.04 23.83
C ASP A 32 28.75 -3.57 23.89
N LEU A 33 28.62 -4.16 25.08
CA LEU A 33 28.54 -5.62 25.27
C LEU A 33 27.33 -6.23 24.55
N MET A 34 26.17 -5.58 24.65
CA MET A 34 24.96 -6.01 23.96
C MET A 34 25.18 -5.97 22.44
N ASN A 35 25.76 -4.90 21.90
CA ASN A 35 26.06 -4.81 20.47
C ASN A 35 27.04 -5.90 20.01
N GLU A 36 28.06 -6.24 20.80
CA GLU A 36 28.95 -7.38 20.49
C GLU A 36 28.21 -8.72 20.57
N ALA A 37 27.25 -8.88 21.49
CA ALA A 37 26.43 -10.08 21.60
C ALA A 37 25.42 -10.23 20.45
N ARG A 38 24.92 -9.11 19.91
CA ARG A 38 24.00 -9.08 18.75
C ARG A 38 24.59 -9.79 17.54
N GLU A 39 25.88 -9.63 17.30
CA GLU A 39 26.60 -10.26 16.17
C GLU A 39 26.63 -11.80 16.25
N LEU A 40 26.26 -12.38 17.39
CA LEU A 40 26.15 -13.84 17.57
C LEU A 40 24.74 -14.38 17.31
N LEU A 41 23.75 -13.51 17.07
CA LEU A 41 22.38 -13.94 16.82
C LEU A 41 22.22 -14.49 15.39
N PRO A 42 21.47 -15.59 15.21
CA PRO A 42 21.29 -16.23 13.92
C PRO A 42 20.45 -15.40 12.94
N GLU A 43 19.53 -14.57 13.45
CA GLU A 43 18.77 -13.62 12.65
C GLU A 43 18.95 -12.21 13.20
N PRO A 44 19.33 -11.26 12.34
CA PRO A 44 19.47 -9.91 12.80
C PRO A 44 18.10 -9.23 12.92
N GLN A 45 17.70 -8.92 14.13
CA GLN A 45 16.53 -8.09 14.39
C GLN A 45 16.90 -6.61 14.28
N PHE A 46 17.40 -6.20 13.09
CA PHE A 46 17.89 -4.84 12.86
C PHE A 46 16.80 -3.80 13.08
N GLY A 47 17.13 -2.74 13.83
CA GLY A 47 16.19 -1.70 14.23
C GLY A 47 15.38 -2.05 15.48
N LEU A 48 15.10 -3.32 15.75
CA LEU A 48 14.44 -3.76 17.00
C LEU A 48 15.42 -3.78 18.16
N TRP A 49 16.66 -4.20 17.89
CA TRP A 49 17.72 -4.27 18.89
C TRP A 49 17.92 -2.93 19.61
N GLU A 50 18.13 -1.86 18.86
CA GLU A 50 18.40 -0.52 19.38
C GLU A 50 17.20 0.08 20.11
N ARG A 51 15.99 -0.38 19.81
CA ARG A 51 14.74 0.05 20.45
C ARG A 51 14.46 -0.68 21.76
N VAL A 52 14.81 -1.97 21.82
CA VAL A 52 14.59 -2.81 23.01
C VAL A 52 15.72 -2.63 24.02
N PHE A 53 16.97 -2.65 23.55
CA PHE A 53 18.18 -2.56 24.37
C PHE A 53 18.74 -1.15 24.31
N THR A 54 18.16 -0.26 25.12
CA THR A 54 18.63 1.12 25.30
C THR A 54 19.46 1.26 26.57
N LYS A 55 20.21 2.37 26.68
CA LYS A 55 20.99 2.72 27.88
C LYS A 55 20.16 2.68 29.15
N ASP A 56 18.90 3.10 29.07
CA ASP A 56 17.99 3.15 30.22
C ASP A 56 17.41 1.77 30.59
N ASN A 57 17.34 0.85 29.62
CA ASN A 57 16.68 -0.45 29.78
C ASN A 57 17.63 -1.58 30.17
N VAL A 58 18.91 -1.51 29.78
CA VAL A 58 19.91 -2.54 30.09
C VAL A 58 20.55 -2.24 31.44
N LYS A 59 20.36 -3.14 32.41
CA LYS A 59 20.81 -2.94 33.80
C LYS A 59 21.52 -4.18 34.35
N LEU A 60 22.36 -3.96 35.36
CA LEU A 60 22.94 -5.03 36.14
C LEU A 60 22.01 -5.39 37.31
N GLU A 61 21.99 -6.65 37.70
CA GLU A 61 21.22 -7.07 38.87
C GLU A 61 21.66 -6.31 40.14
N GLY A 62 20.69 -5.66 40.79
CA GLY A 62 20.93 -4.83 41.97
C GLY A 62 21.37 -3.38 41.69
N SER A 63 21.34 -2.92 40.43
CA SER A 63 21.71 -1.54 40.06
C SER A 63 20.56 -0.52 40.14
N GLY A 64 19.45 -0.84 40.82
CA GLY A 64 18.31 0.06 41.02
C GLY A 64 16.95 -0.64 40.90
N ARG A 65 15.86 0.14 40.79
CA ARG A 65 14.53 -0.39 40.49
C ARG A 65 14.47 -0.89 39.05
N THR A 66 14.09 -2.14 38.90
CA THR A 66 13.84 -2.82 37.62
C THR A 66 12.35 -3.17 37.52
N ASP A 67 11.89 -3.36 36.29
CA ASP A 67 10.52 -3.74 35.94
C ASP A 67 10.60 -4.68 34.72
N ILE A 68 9.50 -5.30 34.31
CA ILE A 68 9.43 -6.32 33.26
C ILE A 68 10.00 -5.87 31.89
N ARG A 69 10.10 -4.55 31.68
CA ARG A 69 10.65 -3.92 30.47
C ARG A 69 12.18 -3.88 30.44
N HIS A 70 12.84 -4.00 31.58
CA HIS A 70 14.29 -3.90 31.70
C HIS A 70 14.94 -5.24 31.35
N PHE A 71 16.05 -5.19 30.62
CA PHE A 71 16.93 -6.32 30.44
C PHE A 71 17.95 -6.32 31.57
N VAL A 72 17.83 -7.29 32.49
CA VAL A 72 18.69 -7.37 33.67
C VAL A 72 19.71 -8.48 33.46
N ILE A 73 20.99 -8.12 33.46
CA ILE A 73 22.08 -9.10 33.44
C ILE A 73 22.21 -9.68 34.85
N PRO A 74 22.06 -11.01 35.00
CA PRO A 74 22.07 -11.65 36.31
C PRO A 74 23.47 -11.63 36.92
N ARG A 75 23.54 -11.62 38.25
CA ARG A 75 24.79 -11.72 39.02
C ARG A 75 25.24 -13.17 39.14
N GLU A 76 25.47 -13.80 38.00
CA GLU A 76 26.00 -15.17 37.91
C GLU A 76 27.52 -15.16 37.64
N ASP A 77 28.19 -16.28 37.96
CA ASP A 77 29.65 -16.43 37.80
C ASP A 77 30.13 -16.16 36.37
N TRP A 78 29.36 -16.56 35.37
CA TRP A 78 29.72 -16.32 33.96
C TRP A 78 29.62 -14.84 33.59
N ALA A 79 28.66 -14.11 34.17
CA ALA A 79 28.42 -12.70 33.89
C ALA A 79 29.46 -11.82 34.57
N THR A 80 29.68 -12.04 35.87
CA THR A 80 30.69 -11.33 36.67
C THR A 80 32.09 -11.52 36.10
N ARG A 81 32.53 -12.78 35.90
CA ARG A 81 33.86 -13.10 35.38
C ARG A 81 34.05 -12.64 33.93
N GLY A 82 32.99 -12.68 33.12
CA GLY A 82 32.99 -12.20 31.75
C GLY A 82 33.17 -10.68 31.65
N ILE A 83 32.42 -9.92 32.45
CA ILE A 83 32.49 -8.45 32.50
C ILE A 83 33.85 -7.99 33.02
N GLU A 84 34.37 -8.63 34.08
CA GLU A 84 35.72 -8.39 34.58
C GLU A 84 36.78 -8.61 33.48
N ALA A 85 36.71 -9.74 32.77
CA ALA A 85 37.62 -10.06 31.67
C ALA A 85 37.52 -9.06 30.51
N TYR A 86 36.31 -8.62 30.18
CA TYR A 86 36.04 -7.63 29.13
C TYR A 86 36.65 -6.26 29.46
N ILE A 87 36.43 -5.76 30.68
CA ILE A 87 37.03 -4.50 31.15
C ILE A 87 38.56 -4.61 31.19
N THR A 88 39.09 -5.74 31.70
CA THR A 88 40.54 -5.97 31.80
C THR A 88 41.21 -5.97 30.43
N ASN A 89 40.60 -6.58 29.41
CA ASN A 89 41.13 -6.54 28.05
C ASN A 89 41.10 -5.13 27.44
N ARG A 90 40.06 -4.32 27.72
CA ARG A 90 39.95 -2.92 27.25
C ARG A 90 40.87 -1.94 27.99
N LEU A 91 41.32 -2.28 29.20
CA LEU A 91 42.30 -1.46 29.96
C LEU A 91 43.69 -1.44 29.32
N GLY A 92 43.98 -2.36 28.38
CA GLY A 92 45.24 -2.40 27.63
C GLY A 92 46.45 -2.82 28.47
N THR A 93 46.22 -3.41 29.64
CA THR A 93 47.28 -3.92 30.51
C THR A 93 47.96 -5.13 29.85
N ALA A 94 49.29 -5.20 29.89
CA ALA A 94 50.01 -6.37 29.37
C ALA A 94 49.66 -7.61 30.21
N LEU A 95 48.90 -8.53 29.61
CA LEU A 95 48.48 -9.79 30.23
C LEU A 95 49.38 -10.94 29.77
N GLN A 96 49.59 -11.92 30.64
CA GLN A 96 50.25 -13.17 30.26
C GLN A 96 49.39 -13.94 29.23
N PRO A 97 50.00 -14.69 28.28
CA PRO A 97 49.25 -15.40 27.23
C PRO A 97 48.11 -16.30 27.77
N LEU A 98 48.36 -17.00 28.89
CA LEU A 98 47.37 -17.86 29.54
C LEU A 98 46.17 -17.07 30.09
N GLN A 99 46.42 -15.89 30.66
CA GLN A 99 45.38 -15.01 31.19
C GLN A 99 44.54 -14.42 30.05
N LEU A 100 45.20 -14.06 28.95
CA LEU A 100 44.54 -13.54 27.76
C LEU A 100 43.60 -14.58 27.13
N GLU A 101 44.03 -15.84 27.05
CA GLU A 101 43.18 -16.94 26.59
C GLU A 101 42.01 -17.20 27.54
N SER A 102 42.27 -17.23 28.85
CA SER A 102 41.21 -17.35 29.86
C SER A 102 40.17 -16.23 29.74
N ASN A 103 40.61 -14.98 29.55
CA ASN A 103 39.73 -13.84 29.35
C ASN A 103 38.91 -13.97 28.06
N ARG A 104 39.53 -14.39 26.94
CA ARG A 104 38.80 -14.64 25.68
C ARG A 104 37.70 -15.69 25.84
N ARG A 105 37.98 -16.79 26.55
CA ARG A 105 36.98 -17.84 26.83
C ARG A 105 35.85 -17.31 27.72
N ALA A 106 36.17 -16.50 28.73
CA ALA A 106 35.17 -15.88 29.61
C ALA A 106 34.27 -14.89 28.85
N ILE A 107 34.85 -14.02 28.02
CA ILE A 107 34.10 -13.08 27.17
C ILE A 107 33.24 -13.84 26.16
N ALA A 108 33.77 -14.85 25.48
CA ALA A 108 32.99 -15.65 24.53
C ALA A 108 31.83 -16.40 25.19
N ARG A 109 31.96 -16.79 26.47
CA ARG A 109 30.86 -17.38 27.24
C ARG A 109 29.84 -16.32 27.65
N LEU A 110 30.29 -15.13 28.07
CA LEU A 110 29.43 -13.98 28.36
C LEU A 110 28.57 -13.61 27.16
N LEU A 111 29.20 -13.34 26.00
CA LEU A 111 28.50 -12.89 24.80
C LEU A 111 27.47 -13.92 24.32
N ARG A 112 27.80 -15.22 24.35
CA ARG A 112 26.84 -16.28 23.99
C ARG A 112 25.63 -16.34 24.92
N ARG A 113 25.85 -16.27 26.24
CA ARG A 113 24.75 -16.25 27.22
C ARG A 113 23.91 -14.97 27.14
N LEU A 114 24.56 -13.83 26.91
CA LEU A 114 23.85 -12.57 26.68
C LEU A 114 23.00 -12.64 25.41
N ALA A 115 23.51 -13.22 24.32
CA ALA A 115 22.74 -13.42 23.10
C ALA A 115 21.51 -14.32 23.34
N GLU A 116 21.67 -15.44 24.06
CA GLU A 116 20.56 -16.33 24.44
C GLU A 116 19.49 -15.58 25.27
N LEU A 117 19.91 -14.84 26.29
CA LEU A 117 18.98 -14.07 27.14
C LEU A 117 18.32 -12.91 26.37
N ALA A 118 19.06 -12.24 25.49
CA ALA A 118 18.55 -11.17 24.66
C ALA A 118 17.50 -11.68 23.68
N SER A 119 17.73 -12.85 23.06
CA SER A 119 16.74 -13.53 22.20
C SER A 119 15.45 -13.79 22.99
N ALA A 120 15.56 -14.43 24.16
CA ALA A 120 14.39 -14.71 25.00
C ALA A 120 13.64 -13.44 25.44
N GLN A 121 14.36 -12.33 25.68
CA GLN A 121 13.73 -11.05 26.02
C GLN A 121 13.01 -10.44 24.81
N LEU A 122 13.58 -10.53 23.61
CA LEU A 122 12.95 -10.08 22.38
C LEU A 122 11.68 -10.89 22.09
N GLU A 123 11.75 -12.22 22.20
CA GLU A 123 10.60 -13.12 22.01
C GLU A 123 9.44 -12.77 22.97
N ARG A 124 9.75 -12.51 24.25
CA ARG A 124 8.76 -12.06 25.24
C ARG A 124 8.13 -10.71 24.90
N ARG A 125 8.93 -9.74 24.43
CA ARG A 125 8.42 -8.39 24.09
C ARG A 125 7.64 -8.35 22.78
N LEU A 126 7.88 -9.32 21.90
CA LEU A 126 7.18 -9.48 20.63
C LEU A 126 5.94 -10.40 20.71
N ALA A 127 5.58 -10.82 21.93
CA ALA A 127 4.37 -11.62 22.24
C ALA A 127 4.28 -12.93 21.43
N GLN A 128 5.37 -13.69 21.38
CA GLN A 128 5.47 -14.96 20.63
C GLN A 128 4.84 -16.16 21.34
N ASP A 129 3.54 -16.13 21.67
CA ASP A 129 2.84 -17.41 21.84
C ASP A 129 2.69 -18.12 20.48
N ASP A 130 2.71 -17.35 19.38
CA ASP A 130 2.85 -17.84 17.99
C ASP A 130 4.00 -17.09 17.28
N PRO A 131 4.95 -17.80 16.64
CA PRO A 131 6.01 -17.17 15.86
C PRO A 131 5.42 -16.51 14.60
N TRP A 132 5.71 -15.22 14.41
CA TRP A 132 5.31 -14.47 13.21
C TRP A 132 6.50 -13.75 12.58
N SER A 133 6.42 -13.50 11.27
CA SER A 133 7.48 -12.84 10.52
C SER A 133 7.19 -11.35 10.37
N ILE A 134 7.98 -10.51 11.05
CA ILE A 134 7.91 -9.05 10.94
C ILE A 134 8.27 -8.61 9.51
N ASP A 135 9.33 -9.19 8.94
CA ASP A 135 9.74 -8.92 7.56
C ASP A 135 8.68 -9.36 6.56
N GLY A 136 8.12 -10.56 6.75
CA GLY A 136 7.03 -11.06 5.92
C GLY A 136 5.81 -10.14 5.96
N ALA A 137 5.38 -9.72 7.15
CA ALA A 137 4.26 -8.78 7.30
C ALA A 137 4.56 -7.42 6.65
N THR A 138 5.77 -6.89 6.87
CA THR A 138 6.20 -5.59 6.31
C THR A 138 6.16 -5.62 4.79
N VAL A 139 6.77 -6.64 4.20
CA VAL A 139 6.81 -6.84 2.75
C VAL A 139 5.42 -6.98 2.18
N GLN A 140 4.56 -7.79 2.80
CA GLN A 140 3.22 -8.04 2.27
C GLN A 140 2.33 -6.81 2.33
N VAL A 141 2.41 -6.01 3.40
CA VAL A 141 1.70 -4.71 3.49
C VAL A 141 2.19 -3.75 2.41
N LEU A 142 3.51 -3.65 2.22
CA LEU A 142 4.09 -2.78 1.19
C LEU A 142 3.73 -3.27 -0.23
N LEU A 143 3.73 -4.59 -0.46
CA LEU A 143 3.45 -5.19 -1.75
C LEU A 143 1.98 -5.05 -2.12
N ALA A 144 1.07 -5.30 -1.18
CA ALA A 144 -0.36 -5.05 -1.36
C ALA A 144 -0.61 -3.58 -1.74
N ARG A 145 0.05 -2.63 -1.07
CA ARG A 145 -0.01 -1.21 -1.43
C ARG A 145 0.50 -0.96 -2.85
N ALA A 146 1.65 -1.53 -3.21
CA ALA A 146 2.24 -1.35 -4.54
C ALA A 146 1.32 -1.87 -5.66
N TRP A 147 0.70 -3.03 -5.45
CA TRP A 147 -0.34 -3.56 -6.35
C TRP A 147 -1.52 -2.62 -6.46
N LEU A 148 -2.10 -2.18 -5.34
CA LEU A 148 -3.26 -1.29 -5.36
C LEU A 148 -2.95 0.10 -5.93
N ARG A 149 -1.70 0.57 -5.89
CA ARG A 149 -1.31 1.82 -6.58
C ARG A 149 -1.07 1.64 -8.08
N GLY A 150 -1.07 0.40 -8.57
CA GLY A 150 -0.70 0.06 -9.95
C GLY A 150 0.78 0.33 -10.23
N ALA A 151 1.62 0.31 -9.20
CA ALA A 151 3.06 0.48 -9.35
C ALA A 151 3.71 -0.77 -9.96
N ILE A 152 3.24 -1.94 -9.52
CA ILE A 152 3.64 -3.25 -10.03
C ILE A 152 2.45 -4.20 -10.10
N SER A 153 2.46 -5.15 -11.05
CA SER A 153 1.41 -6.16 -11.18
C SER A 153 1.66 -7.33 -10.22
N PRO A 154 0.61 -7.98 -9.68
CA PRO A 154 0.74 -9.27 -8.99
C PRO A 154 1.41 -10.35 -9.84
N ASP A 155 1.29 -10.26 -11.16
CA ASP A 155 1.86 -11.22 -12.11
C ASP A 155 3.29 -10.91 -12.55
N SER A 156 3.83 -9.75 -12.16
CA SER A 156 5.22 -9.39 -12.45
C SER A 156 6.19 -10.40 -11.83
N PRO A 157 7.38 -10.60 -12.43
CA PRO A 157 8.46 -11.39 -11.84
C PRO A 157 8.80 -10.94 -10.41
N LEU A 158 9.24 -11.89 -9.58
CA LEU A 158 9.51 -11.63 -8.16
C LEU A 158 10.59 -10.55 -7.98
N GLU A 159 11.61 -10.56 -8.84
CA GLU A 159 12.68 -9.58 -8.87
C GLU A 159 12.18 -8.16 -9.14
N GLU A 160 11.21 -7.97 -10.02
CA GLU A 160 10.61 -6.66 -10.31
C GLU A 160 9.77 -6.18 -9.14
N GLN A 161 8.96 -7.08 -8.55
CA GLN A 161 8.19 -6.77 -7.35
C GLN A 161 9.11 -6.36 -6.21
N PHE A 162 10.24 -7.04 -6.06
CA PHE A 162 11.20 -6.76 -5.00
C PHE A 162 11.94 -5.43 -5.23
N GLN A 163 12.31 -5.11 -6.47
CA GLN A 163 12.89 -3.82 -6.83
C GLN A 163 11.92 -2.67 -6.55
N GLU A 164 10.64 -2.82 -6.90
CA GLU A 164 9.62 -1.80 -6.62
C GLU A 164 9.49 -1.50 -5.13
N LEU A 165 9.51 -2.53 -4.26
CA LEU A 165 9.45 -2.35 -2.81
C LEU A 165 10.63 -1.54 -2.25
N LEU A 166 11.78 -1.57 -2.92
CA LEU A 166 12.98 -0.87 -2.51
C LEU A 166 13.16 0.49 -3.18
N SER A 167 12.40 0.78 -4.24
CA SER A 167 12.42 2.06 -4.95
C SER A 167 11.64 3.17 -4.21
N GLU A 168 11.77 4.40 -4.71
CA GLU A 168 10.96 5.52 -4.24
C GLU A 168 9.53 5.43 -4.77
N GLU A 169 8.55 5.80 -3.95
CA GLU A 169 7.14 5.74 -4.33
C GLU A 169 6.81 6.78 -5.40
N GLN A 170 6.28 6.32 -6.53
CA GLN A 170 5.78 7.17 -7.61
C GLN A 170 4.29 7.49 -7.42
N GLU A 171 3.77 8.43 -8.22
CA GLU A 171 2.34 8.71 -8.29
C GLU A 171 1.52 7.45 -8.63
N ALA A 172 0.33 7.34 -8.04
CA ALA A 172 -0.51 6.15 -8.22
C ALA A 172 -1.08 6.11 -9.65
N LYS A 173 -0.76 5.04 -10.38
CA LYS A 173 -1.23 4.82 -11.76
C LYS A 173 -2.64 4.23 -11.81
N SER A 174 -3.08 3.58 -10.73
CA SER A 174 -4.37 2.88 -10.67
C SER A 174 -5.59 3.78 -10.41
N LEU A 175 -5.39 5.08 -10.12
CA LEU A 175 -6.41 6.04 -9.71
C LEU A 175 -7.28 5.55 -8.52
N PRO A 176 -6.71 5.42 -7.31
CA PRO A 176 -7.39 4.80 -6.16
C PRO A 176 -8.74 5.40 -5.77
N ASP A 177 -8.97 6.70 -6.05
CA ASP A 177 -10.25 7.37 -5.74
C ASP A 177 -11.37 7.03 -6.73
N ASP A 178 -11.05 6.51 -7.93
CA ASP A 178 -12.04 6.10 -8.95
C ASP A 178 -12.45 4.60 -8.84
N ARG A 179 -11.79 3.87 -7.91
CA ARG A 179 -11.93 2.42 -7.62
C ARG A 179 -12.96 2.17 -6.52
N VAL A 180 -13.21 0.91 -6.16
CA VAL A 180 -14.03 0.55 -4.98
C VAL A 180 -13.49 1.14 -3.68
N GLU A 181 -14.36 1.49 -2.73
CA GLU A 181 -13.99 2.18 -1.48
C GLU A 181 -12.87 1.47 -0.70
N SER A 182 -12.95 0.15 -0.53
CA SER A 182 -11.93 -0.65 0.17
C SER A 182 -10.54 -0.58 -0.47
N TRP A 183 -10.47 -0.28 -1.78
CA TRP A 183 -9.22 -0.05 -2.50
C TRP A 183 -8.55 1.24 -2.00
N GLY A 184 -9.31 2.34 -2.03
CA GLY A 184 -8.83 3.65 -1.59
C GLY A 184 -8.52 3.67 -0.10
N GLU A 185 -9.32 3.02 0.74
CA GLU A 185 -9.10 2.90 2.18
C GLU A 185 -7.76 2.24 2.51
N LEU A 186 -7.42 1.13 1.88
CA LEU A 186 -6.18 0.40 2.16
C LEU A 186 -4.94 1.22 1.72
N VAL A 187 -5.03 1.90 0.57
CA VAL A 187 -3.98 2.82 0.11
C VAL A 187 -3.86 4.03 1.04
N LYS A 188 -4.96 4.57 1.57
CA LYS A 188 -4.91 5.69 2.51
C LYS A 188 -4.32 5.27 3.87
N ALA A 189 -4.73 4.12 4.40
CA ALA A 189 -4.27 3.61 5.70
C ALA A 189 -2.76 3.40 5.78
N THR A 190 -2.14 2.98 4.67
CA THR A 190 -0.70 2.70 4.60
C THR A 190 0.16 3.92 4.26
N SER A 191 -0.43 5.06 3.86
CA SER A 191 0.29 6.23 3.33
C SER A 191 1.31 6.83 4.31
N TYR A 192 0.86 7.22 5.51
CA TYR A 192 1.70 7.85 6.53
C TYR A 192 2.85 6.93 7.01
N TRP A 193 2.65 5.61 6.94
CA TRP A 193 3.60 4.62 7.44
C TRP A 193 4.53 4.07 6.36
N HIS A 194 4.28 4.39 5.10
CA HIS A 194 4.96 3.76 3.97
C HIS A 194 6.48 3.89 4.03
N ASP A 195 7.01 5.11 4.19
CA ASP A 195 8.46 5.34 4.26
C ASP A 195 9.10 4.70 5.50
N LYS A 196 8.37 4.65 6.62
CA LYS A 196 8.84 3.99 7.85
C LYS A 196 8.94 2.48 7.66
N LEU A 197 7.90 1.86 7.10
CA LEU A 197 7.89 0.43 6.78
C LEU A 197 8.96 0.06 5.75
N ARG A 198 9.16 0.91 4.72
CA ARG A 198 10.24 0.73 3.75
C ARG A 198 11.61 0.85 4.41
N GLY A 199 11.76 1.79 5.35
CA GLY A 199 12.96 1.93 6.17
C GLY A 199 13.25 0.69 7.01
N MET A 200 12.22 0.11 7.66
CA MET A 200 12.33 -1.14 8.42
C MET A 200 12.78 -2.29 7.52
N LEU A 201 12.15 -2.45 6.35
CA LEU A 201 12.53 -3.49 5.39
C LEU A 201 13.97 -3.33 4.88
N ARG A 202 14.40 -2.10 4.55
CA ARG A 202 15.79 -1.84 4.14
C ARG A 202 16.78 -2.15 5.27
N GLN A 203 16.41 -1.92 6.52
CA GLN A 203 17.26 -2.25 7.67
C GLN A 203 17.37 -3.76 7.87
N SER A 204 16.26 -4.50 7.80
CA SER A 204 16.28 -5.96 7.99
C SER A 204 16.99 -6.70 6.87
N LEU A 205 16.94 -6.17 5.66
CA LEU A 205 17.64 -6.72 4.50
C LEU A 205 19.16 -6.47 4.51
N ASN A 206 19.67 -5.56 5.34
CA ASN A 206 21.10 -5.26 5.36
C ASN A 206 21.83 -6.07 6.46
N LEU A 207 22.44 -7.23 6.13
CA LEU A 207 23.41 -7.88 7.02
C LEU A 207 24.76 -7.14 7.01
N PRO A 208 25.26 -6.54 8.09
CA PRO A 208 26.61 -6.00 8.15
C PRO A 208 27.61 -7.16 8.18
N LEU A 209 28.08 -7.59 7.01
CA LEU A 209 29.34 -8.32 6.94
C LEU A 209 30.46 -7.31 7.20
N GLY A 210 31.37 -7.63 8.12
CA GLY A 210 32.48 -6.79 8.57
C GLY A 210 33.48 -6.30 7.50
N SER A 211 33.15 -6.37 6.21
CA SER A 211 33.90 -5.76 5.11
C SER A 211 33.05 -5.66 3.83
N GLY A 212 32.07 -4.77 3.78
CA GLY A 212 31.76 -4.03 2.54
C GLY A 212 30.60 -4.49 1.65
N ALA A 213 29.89 -5.59 1.93
CA ALA A 213 28.66 -5.91 1.18
C ALA A 213 27.58 -6.53 2.10
N PRO A 214 26.36 -5.96 2.14
CA PRO A 214 25.29 -6.57 2.91
C PRO A 214 24.78 -7.85 2.25
N LEU A 215 24.66 -8.93 3.01
CA LEU A 215 23.88 -10.10 2.60
C LEU A 215 22.40 -9.82 2.90
N MET A 216 21.50 -10.21 2.01
CA MET A 216 20.06 -10.05 2.20
C MET A 216 19.45 -11.37 2.67
N ASN A 217 18.66 -11.36 3.75
CA ASN A 217 17.78 -12.49 4.09
C ASN A 217 16.57 -12.49 3.12
N ALA A 218 16.85 -12.76 1.84
CA ALA A 218 15.86 -12.70 0.76
C ALA A 218 14.91 -13.91 0.79
N GLY A 219 15.28 -15.01 1.45
CA GLY A 219 14.49 -16.25 1.44
C GLY A 219 13.13 -16.11 2.12
N ALA A 220 13.10 -15.56 3.34
CA ALA A 220 11.85 -15.36 4.08
C ALA A 220 10.93 -14.33 3.39
N VAL A 221 11.53 -13.25 2.87
CA VAL A 221 10.82 -12.19 2.15
C VAL A 221 10.22 -12.72 0.85
N ALA A 222 11.01 -13.42 0.02
CA ALA A 222 10.55 -14.03 -1.22
C ALA A 222 9.40 -15.01 -0.99
N ALA A 223 9.50 -15.84 0.04
CA ALA A 223 8.44 -16.77 0.41
C ALA A 223 7.15 -16.03 0.82
N ALA A 224 7.26 -14.92 1.57
CA ALA A 224 6.12 -14.11 1.97
C ALA A 224 5.44 -13.41 0.77
N MET A 225 6.23 -12.87 -0.18
CA MET A 225 5.69 -12.28 -1.41
C MET A 225 4.93 -13.30 -2.24
N LYS A 226 5.54 -14.47 -2.45
CA LYS A 226 4.90 -15.57 -3.18
C LYS A 226 3.62 -16.03 -2.49
N SER A 227 3.66 -16.23 -1.17
CA SER A 227 2.49 -16.60 -0.37
C SER A 227 1.35 -15.59 -0.50
N LEU A 228 1.67 -14.28 -0.50
CA LEU A 228 0.65 -13.24 -0.69
C LEU A 228 0.01 -13.33 -2.07
N ARG A 229 0.81 -13.55 -3.14
CA ARG A 229 0.27 -13.74 -4.50
C ARG A 229 -0.64 -14.96 -4.58
N ASP A 230 -0.21 -16.07 -3.98
CA ASP A 230 -0.93 -17.34 -4.08
C ASP A 230 -2.24 -17.34 -3.26
N THR A 231 -2.26 -16.61 -2.12
CA THR A 231 -3.36 -16.71 -1.14
C THR A 231 -4.16 -15.42 -0.95
N MET A 232 -3.62 -14.26 -1.34
CA MET A 232 -4.13 -12.93 -1.01
C MET A 232 -4.31 -12.69 0.49
N ARG A 233 -3.56 -13.41 1.32
CA ARG A 233 -3.55 -13.31 2.78
C ARG A 233 -2.19 -12.89 3.29
N THR A 234 -2.19 -12.13 4.38
CA THR A 234 -0.93 -11.82 5.05
C THR A 234 -0.48 -12.98 5.91
N VAL A 235 0.78 -12.98 6.31
CA VAL A 235 1.30 -13.84 7.36
C VAL A 235 0.46 -13.65 8.63
N PRO A 236 0.27 -14.71 9.44
CA PRO A 236 -0.41 -14.58 10.71
C PRO A 236 0.34 -13.57 11.59
N VAL A 237 -0.40 -12.69 12.26
CA VAL A 237 0.15 -11.68 13.17
C VAL A 237 -0.49 -11.84 14.56
N PRO A 238 0.15 -11.34 15.63
CA PRO A 238 -0.35 -11.49 16.99
C PRO A 238 -1.75 -10.90 17.17
N ALA A 239 -2.68 -11.68 17.76
CA ALA A 239 -4.07 -11.27 17.95
C ALA A 239 -4.25 -10.13 18.98
N LYS A 240 -3.27 -9.94 19.88
CA LYS A 240 -3.26 -8.88 20.90
C LYS A 240 -1.94 -8.10 20.82
N PRO A 241 -1.88 -6.98 20.10
CA PRO A 241 -0.68 -6.17 19.97
C PRO A 241 -0.47 -5.32 21.24
N GLU A 242 -0.16 -5.95 22.38
CA GLU A 242 0.23 -5.23 23.59
C GLU A 242 1.74 -4.91 23.55
N PHE A 243 2.13 -4.05 22.61
CA PHE A 243 3.51 -3.66 22.47
C PHE A 243 3.89 -2.57 23.48
N SER A 244 4.99 -2.80 24.19
CA SER A 244 5.54 -1.81 25.12
C SER A 244 6.08 -0.57 24.38
N LYS A 245 6.19 0.57 25.09
CA LYS A 245 6.79 1.81 24.59
C LYS A 245 8.14 1.55 23.90
N GLY A 246 8.33 2.09 22.70
CA GLY A 246 9.48 1.85 21.81
C GLY A 246 9.26 0.83 20.69
N LEU A 247 8.09 0.16 20.66
CA LEU A 247 7.70 -0.81 19.63
C LEU A 247 6.38 -0.40 18.94
N GLU A 248 6.05 0.90 18.96
CA GLU A 248 4.80 1.43 18.41
C GLU A 248 4.66 1.14 16.90
N GLU A 249 5.75 1.17 16.14
CA GLU A 249 5.70 0.85 14.70
C GLU A 249 5.38 -0.62 14.44
N ILE A 250 5.76 -1.54 15.34
CA ILE A 250 5.40 -2.95 15.22
C ILE A 250 3.91 -3.14 15.52
N GLY A 251 3.40 -2.45 16.56
CA GLY A 251 1.97 -2.41 16.82
C GLY A 251 1.18 -1.93 15.61
N LYS A 252 1.66 -0.85 14.98
CA LYS A 252 1.04 -0.36 13.75
C LYS A 252 1.17 -1.35 12.59
N LEU A 253 2.32 -2.01 12.42
CA LEU A 253 2.49 -3.03 11.40
C LEU A 253 1.46 -4.17 11.57
N VAL A 254 1.23 -4.64 12.79
CA VAL A 254 0.22 -5.67 13.08
C VAL A 254 -1.18 -5.17 12.69
N GLU A 255 -1.54 -3.94 13.05
CA GLU A 255 -2.82 -3.34 12.65
C GLU A 255 -2.98 -3.27 11.12
N LEU A 256 -1.93 -2.82 10.41
CA LEU A 256 -1.95 -2.71 8.96
C LEU A 256 -1.98 -4.08 8.27
N ALA A 257 -1.29 -5.07 8.80
CA ALA A 257 -1.33 -6.45 8.31
C ALA A 257 -2.73 -7.05 8.49
N CYS A 258 -3.34 -6.92 9.66
CA CYS A 258 -4.73 -7.33 9.90
C CYS A 258 -5.72 -6.64 8.95
N GLN A 259 -5.58 -5.33 8.74
CA GLN A 259 -6.42 -4.59 7.82
C GLN A 259 -6.23 -5.06 6.37
N THR A 260 -4.97 -5.30 5.97
CA THR A 260 -4.61 -5.81 4.64
C THR A 260 -5.21 -7.19 4.41
N ASP A 261 -5.05 -8.13 5.36
CA ASP A 261 -5.64 -9.47 5.27
C ASP A 261 -7.17 -9.44 5.16
N GLY A 262 -7.80 -8.58 5.96
CA GLY A 262 -9.25 -8.43 6.00
C GLY A 262 -9.84 -7.89 4.69
N GLN A 263 -9.13 -6.98 4.01
CA GLN A 263 -9.63 -6.27 2.83
C GLN A 263 -9.11 -6.85 1.50
N LEU A 264 -7.81 -7.14 1.38
CA LEU A 264 -7.14 -7.42 0.10
C LEU A 264 -7.77 -8.58 -0.67
N ARG A 265 -8.13 -9.67 0.00
CA ARG A 265 -8.76 -10.85 -0.62
C ARG A 265 -10.12 -10.59 -1.28
N HIS A 266 -10.81 -9.51 -0.88
CA HIS A 266 -12.15 -9.19 -1.37
C HIS A 266 -12.16 -8.07 -2.40
N ILE A 267 -11.06 -7.34 -2.52
CA ILE A 267 -10.93 -6.21 -3.45
C ILE A 267 -11.09 -6.66 -4.91
N PRO A 268 -10.41 -7.72 -5.41
CA PRO A 268 -10.44 -8.04 -6.83
C PRO A 268 -11.85 -8.44 -7.29
N GLU A 269 -12.56 -9.25 -6.51
CA GLU A 269 -13.96 -9.60 -6.78
C GLU A 269 -14.89 -8.38 -6.81
N ARG A 270 -14.80 -7.49 -5.80
CA ARG A 270 -15.64 -6.29 -5.74
C ARG A 270 -15.36 -5.33 -6.88
N GLU A 271 -14.09 -5.11 -7.19
CA GLU A 271 -13.65 -4.25 -8.28
C GLU A 271 -14.09 -4.82 -9.63
N ASN A 272 -13.87 -6.11 -9.87
CA ASN A 272 -14.30 -6.77 -11.10
C ASN A 272 -15.81 -6.62 -11.32
N LYS A 273 -16.62 -6.88 -10.28
CA LYS A 273 -18.08 -6.69 -10.34
C LYS A 273 -18.47 -5.24 -10.64
N SER A 274 -17.82 -4.26 -10.00
CA SER A 274 -18.04 -2.83 -10.26
C SER A 274 -17.70 -2.46 -11.71
N LEU A 275 -16.59 -2.98 -12.23
CA LEU A 275 -16.12 -2.72 -13.59
C LEU A 275 -17.00 -3.38 -14.65
N SER A 276 -17.49 -4.60 -14.42
CA SER A 276 -18.48 -5.27 -15.28
C SER A 276 -19.79 -4.48 -15.33
N GLN A 277 -20.31 -4.01 -14.19
CA GLN A 277 -21.51 -3.17 -14.16
C GLN A 277 -21.33 -1.85 -14.92
N ARG A 278 -20.17 -1.21 -14.77
CA ARG A 278 -19.81 0.01 -15.53
C ARG A 278 -19.73 -0.28 -17.03
N LYS A 279 -19.12 -1.40 -17.43
CA LYS A 279 -19.04 -1.84 -18.83
C LYS A 279 -20.43 -2.10 -19.42
N GLU A 280 -21.26 -2.91 -18.76
CA GLU A 280 -22.63 -3.20 -19.18
C GLU A 280 -23.46 -1.93 -19.34
N ARG A 281 -23.34 -1.00 -18.38
CA ARG A 281 -24.02 0.29 -18.46
C ARG A 281 -23.55 1.12 -19.65
N ALA A 282 -22.24 1.17 -19.93
CA ALA A 282 -21.71 1.88 -21.08
C ALA A 282 -22.24 1.28 -22.40
N LEU A 283 -22.22 -0.05 -22.52
CA LEU A 283 -22.72 -0.76 -23.70
C LEU A 283 -24.23 -0.56 -23.90
N ALA A 284 -25.01 -0.56 -22.82
CA ALA A 284 -26.45 -0.28 -22.88
C ALA A 284 -26.75 1.14 -23.38
N LEU A 285 -25.99 2.14 -22.91
CA LEU A 285 -26.10 3.53 -23.36
C LEU A 285 -25.70 3.69 -24.82
N LEU A 286 -24.67 2.95 -25.27
CA LEU A 286 -24.21 2.98 -26.66
C LEU A 286 -25.19 2.35 -27.65
N ARG A 287 -26.15 1.51 -27.22
CA ARG A 287 -27.19 0.91 -28.08
C ARG A 287 -26.63 0.28 -29.38
N GLN A 288 -25.54 -0.49 -29.25
CA GLN A 288 -24.83 -1.12 -30.38
C GLN A 288 -24.20 -0.15 -31.40
N SER A 289 -24.07 1.14 -31.06
CA SER A 289 -23.33 2.12 -31.87
C SER A 289 -21.93 2.35 -31.31
N SER A 290 -20.99 2.76 -32.17
CA SER A 290 -19.69 3.23 -31.71
C SER A 290 -19.84 4.51 -30.88
N PHE A 291 -18.88 4.77 -29.99
CA PHE A 291 -18.92 5.94 -29.12
C PHE A 291 -18.96 7.26 -29.91
N SER A 292 -18.12 7.39 -30.93
CA SER A 292 -18.09 8.53 -31.86
C SER A 292 -19.44 8.73 -32.57
N HIS A 293 -20.01 7.65 -33.11
CA HIS A 293 -21.29 7.68 -33.83
C HIS A 293 -22.47 8.02 -32.93
N HIS A 294 -22.50 7.46 -31.71
CA HIS A 294 -23.55 7.74 -30.74
C HIS A 294 -23.59 9.24 -30.39
N LEU A 295 -22.44 9.83 -30.08
CA LEU A 295 -22.37 11.24 -29.74
C LEU A 295 -22.69 12.15 -30.93
N ALA A 296 -22.30 11.78 -32.15
CA ALA A 296 -22.69 12.51 -33.36
C ALA A 296 -24.21 12.56 -33.54
N LYS A 297 -24.92 11.44 -33.26
CA LYS A 297 -26.39 11.41 -33.27
C LYS A 297 -27.00 12.32 -32.21
N VAL A 298 -26.42 12.34 -31.00
CA VAL A 298 -26.86 13.23 -29.93
C VAL A 298 -26.66 14.69 -30.32
N ASP A 299 -25.50 15.03 -30.90
CA ASP A 299 -25.19 16.39 -31.35
C ASP A 299 -26.18 16.87 -32.43
N ASP A 300 -26.51 16.02 -33.41
CA ASP A 300 -27.49 16.33 -34.45
C ASP A 300 -28.90 16.54 -33.85
N ALA A 301 -29.33 15.64 -32.95
CA ALA A 301 -30.63 15.74 -32.28
C ALA A 301 -30.74 17.02 -31.43
N MET A 302 -29.69 17.35 -30.68
CA MET A 302 -29.65 18.57 -29.86
C MET A 302 -29.60 19.83 -30.71
N THR A 303 -28.79 19.86 -31.78
CA THR A 303 -28.70 21.00 -32.69
C THR A 303 -30.05 21.31 -33.33
N ARG A 304 -30.76 20.27 -33.82
CA ARG A 304 -32.11 20.42 -34.37
C ARG A 304 -33.09 20.92 -33.32
N THR A 305 -33.06 20.37 -32.11
CA THR A 305 -33.96 20.79 -31.02
C THR A 305 -33.72 22.25 -30.63
N VAL A 306 -32.46 22.66 -30.45
CA VAL A 306 -32.10 24.05 -30.09
C VAL A 306 -32.49 25.01 -31.21
N SER A 307 -32.32 24.63 -32.49
CA SER A 307 -32.76 25.46 -33.62
C SER A 307 -34.29 25.63 -33.66
N ALA A 308 -35.04 24.59 -33.28
CA ALA A 308 -36.50 24.62 -33.23
C ALA A 308 -37.04 25.32 -31.96
N PHE A 309 -36.27 25.27 -30.87
CA PHE A 309 -36.63 25.70 -29.53
C PHE A 309 -35.42 26.36 -28.82
N VAL A 310 -35.27 27.67 -28.97
CA VAL A 310 -34.11 28.47 -28.51
C VAL A 310 -33.79 28.31 -27.01
N GLN A 311 -34.73 27.85 -26.17
CA GLN A 311 -34.55 27.64 -24.73
C GLN A 311 -34.64 26.17 -24.27
N ALA A 312 -34.57 25.19 -25.17
CA ALA A 312 -34.62 23.79 -24.78
C ALA A 312 -33.35 23.36 -24.02
N ALA A 313 -33.48 23.10 -22.71
CA ALA A 313 -32.48 22.47 -21.84
C ALA A 313 -31.04 23.04 -21.91
N PRO A 314 -30.84 24.38 -21.72
CA PRO A 314 -29.54 25.01 -21.91
C PRO A 314 -28.46 24.51 -20.94
N VAL A 315 -28.84 24.19 -19.69
CA VAL A 315 -27.91 23.71 -18.67
C VAL A 315 -27.41 22.30 -18.99
N GLN A 316 -28.31 21.36 -19.27
CA GLN A 316 -27.94 19.98 -19.58
C GLN A 316 -27.14 19.88 -20.88
N TYR A 317 -27.48 20.69 -21.88
CA TYR A 317 -26.69 20.75 -23.12
C TYR A 317 -25.27 21.30 -22.88
N GLN A 318 -25.12 22.32 -22.04
CA GLN A 318 -23.81 22.86 -21.69
C GLN A 318 -22.97 21.86 -20.87
N GLU A 319 -23.58 21.12 -19.94
CA GLU A 319 -22.92 20.07 -19.17
C GLU A 319 -22.46 18.92 -20.07
N TYR A 320 -23.31 18.49 -21.00
CA TYR A 320 -22.97 17.50 -22.03
C TYR A 320 -21.83 18.01 -22.93
N SER A 321 -21.94 19.21 -23.48
CA SER A 321 -20.91 19.81 -24.34
C SER A 321 -19.56 19.90 -23.63
N THR A 322 -19.56 20.20 -22.32
CA THR A 322 -18.34 20.23 -21.51
C THR A 322 -17.76 18.83 -21.33
N ALA A 323 -18.59 17.82 -21.04
CA ALA A 323 -18.14 16.44 -20.91
C ALA A 323 -17.61 15.87 -22.24
N ARG A 324 -18.30 16.13 -23.35
CA ARG A 324 -17.87 15.77 -24.69
C ARG A 324 -16.53 16.40 -25.05
N ALA A 325 -16.33 17.68 -24.74
CA ALA A 325 -15.05 18.36 -24.98
C ALA A 325 -13.92 17.69 -24.18
N ARG A 326 -14.17 17.29 -22.93
CA ARG A 326 -13.20 16.51 -22.14
C ARG A 326 -12.92 15.14 -22.76
N ALA A 327 -13.94 14.41 -23.21
CA ALA A 327 -13.78 13.13 -23.89
C ALA A 327 -12.98 13.26 -25.20
N ALA A 328 -13.23 14.32 -25.97
CA ALA A 328 -12.47 14.66 -27.17
C ALA A 328 -10.99 14.93 -26.86
N ASN A 329 -10.71 15.77 -25.85
CA ASN A 329 -9.35 16.10 -25.43
C ASN A 329 -8.60 14.88 -24.85
N ALA A 330 -9.33 13.91 -24.31
CA ALA A 330 -8.78 12.64 -23.82
C ALA A 330 -8.62 11.59 -24.94
N GLY A 331 -8.87 11.93 -26.21
CA GLY A 331 -8.68 11.03 -27.34
C GLY A 331 -9.83 10.05 -27.59
N LEU A 332 -10.90 10.06 -26.78
CA LEU A 332 -11.97 9.04 -26.86
C LEU A 332 -12.85 9.14 -28.12
N LEU A 333 -12.78 10.26 -28.85
CA LEU A 333 -13.52 10.46 -30.11
C LEU A 333 -12.67 10.19 -31.36
N ASN A 334 -11.40 9.83 -31.17
CA ASN A 334 -10.49 9.52 -32.26
C ASN A 334 -10.23 8.01 -32.26
N GLU A 335 -10.69 7.32 -33.31
CA GLU A 335 -10.57 5.86 -33.42
C GLU A 335 -9.11 5.38 -33.50
N ALA A 336 -8.17 6.25 -33.87
CA ALA A 336 -6.75 5.97 -33.92
C ALA A 336 -5.98 6.31 -32.62
N ASP A 337 -6.67 6.83 -31.60
CA ASP A 337 -6.02 7.20 -30.33
C ASP A 337 -5.85 5.97 -29.41
N PRO A 338 -4.67 5.75 -28.81
CA PRO A 338 -4.43 4.62 -27.90
C PRO A 338 -5.36 4.57 -26.69
N ALA A 339 -5.91 5.72 -26.25
CA ALA A 339 -6.86 5.78 -25.16
C ALA A 339 -8.22 5.20 -25.54
N TRP A 340 -8.65 5.43 -26.79
CA TRP A 340 -9.86 4.81 -27.35
C TRP A 340 -9.62 3.33 -27.62
N GLU A 341 -8.51 2.95 -28.25
CA GLU A 341 -8.19 1.55 -28.57
C GLU A 341 -8.29 0.65 -27.32
N ARG A 342 -7.63 1.04 -26.23
CA ARG A 342 -7.70 0.29 -24.96
C ARG A 342 -9.11 0.22 -24.38
N LEU A 343 -9.90 1.29 -24.51
CA LEU A 343 -11.27 1.31 -24.02
C LEU A 343 -12.17 0.42 -24.88
N ALA A 344 -12.02 0.49 -26.20
CA ALA A 344 -12.76 -0.33 -27.15
C ALA A 344 -12.47 -1.82 -26.94
N ASP A 345 -11.20 -2.19 -26.81
CA ASP A 345 -10.77 -3.56 -26.50
C ASP A 345 -11.41 -4.06 -25.20
N TYR A 346 -11.44 -3.23 -24.16
CA TYR A 346 -12.08 -3.58 -22.89
C TYR A 346 -13.61 -3.69 -23.00
N LEU A 347 -14.26 -2.82 -23.77
CA LEU A 347 -15.72 -2.86 -23.96
C LEU A 347 -16.15 -4.07 -24.82
N LEU A 348 -15.31 -4.50 -25.76
CA LEU A 348 -15.58 -5.60 -26.67
C LEU A 348 -15.07 -6.96 -26.16
N SER A 349 -14.25 -6.99 -25.11
CA SER A 349 -13.76 -8.24 -24.55
C SER A 349 -14.90 -9.10 -24.00
N ASP A 350 -14.77 -10.42 -24.11
CA ASP A 350 -15.67 -11.34 -23.42
C ASP A 350 -15.33 -11.43 -21.93
N ASP A 351 -16.24 -12.00 -21.14
CA ASP A 351 -16.00 -12.28 -19.72
C ASP A 351 -14.79 -13.22 -19.57
N VAL A 352 -13.77 -12.74 -18.85
CA VAL A 352 -12.55 -13.48 -18.60
C VAL A 352 -12.74 -14.39 -17.38
N GLY A 353 -12.50 -15.69 -17.56
CA GLY A 353 -12.41 -16.63 -16.45
C GLY A 353 -11.06 -16.50 -15.75
N PHE A 354 -11.07 -16.29 -14.43
CA PHE A 354 -9.85 -16.16 -13.63
C PHE A 354 -9.55 -17.45 -12.84
N GLN A 355 -8.29 -17.84 -12.77
CA GLN A 355 -7.83 -19.00 -11.97
C GLN A 355 -7.59 -18.62 -10.51
N GLY A 356 -7.41 -17.34 -10.19
CA GLY A 356 -7.20 -16.85 -8.83
C GLY A 356 -7.42 -15.36 -8.66
N GLU A 357 -7.44 -14.91 -7.40
CA GLU A 357 -7.69 -13.49 -7.06
C GLU A 357 -6.53 -12.56 -7.44
N ALA A 358 -5.28 -13.04 -7.48
CA ALA A 358 -4.14 -12.25 -7.94
C ALA A 358 -4.20 -11.95 -9.44
N GLU A 359 -4.57 -12.94 -10.26
CA GLU A 359 -4.80 -12.77 -11.70
C GLU A 359 -5.98 -11.82 -11.95
N LYS A 360 -7.07 -11.97 -11.19
CA LYS A 360 -8.20 -11.03 -11.22
C LYS A 360 -7.76 -9.62 -10.85
N LEU A 361 -6.91 -9.45 -9.83
CA LEU A 361 -6.37 -8.15 -9.45
C LEU A 361 -5.54 -7.56 -10.59
N ALA A 362 -4.63 -8.33 -11.18
CA ALA A 362 -3.83 -7.92 -12.33
C ALA A 362 -4.71 -7.49 -13.52
N HIS A 363 -5.78 -8.23 -13.81
CA HIS A 363 -6.75 -7.86 -14.83
C HIS A 363 -7.43 -6.51 -14.51
N THR A 364 -7.97 -6.34 -13.29
CA THR A 364 -8.63 -5.08 -12.90
C THR A 364 -7.70 -3.87 -12.91
N LEU A 365 -6.40 -4.06 -12.67
CA LEU A 365 -5.38 -3.03 -12.80
C LEU A 365 -5.16 -2.59 -14.26
N GLY A 366 -5.28 -3.52 -15.20
CA GLY A 366 -5.16 -3.26 -16.64
C GLY A 366 -6.33 -2.51 -17.26
N VAL A 367 -7.49 -2.44 -16.58
CA VAL A 367 -8.69 -1.77 -17.11
C VAL A 367 -8.46 -0.26 -17.22
N PRO A 368 -8.79 0.38 -18.37
CA PRO A 368 -8.62 1.82 -18.59
C PRO A 368 -9.69 2.62 -17.84
N ILE A 369 -9.61 2.66 -16.51
CA ILE A 369 -10.67 3.19 -15.64
C ILE A 369 -10.96 4.68 -15.86
N ALA A 370 -9.94 5.49 -16.15
CA ALA A 370 -10.12 6.90 -16.47
C ALA A 370 -10.98 7.09 -17.73
N SER A 371 -10.64 6.34 -18.80
CA SER A 371 -11.37 6.36 -20.07
C SER A 371 -12.79 5.85 -19.88
N LEU A 372 -12.97 4.74 -19.15
CA LEU A 372 -14.29 4.17 -18.87
C LEU A 372 -15.17 5.15 -18.08
N ARG A 373 -14.63 5.78 -17.03
CA ARG A 373 -15.36 6.78 -16.23
C ARG A 373 -15.76 7.98 -17.07
N LEU A 374 -14.83 8.52 -17.86
CA LEU A 374 -15.09 9.68 -18.72
C LEU A 374 -16.11 9.35 -19.83
N ALA A 375 -16.02 8.16 -20.43
CA ALA A 375 -16.99 7.69 -21.41
C ALA A 375 -18.40 7.56 -20.79
N LEU A 376 -18.52 6.93 -19.63
CA LEU A 376 -19.79 6.82 -18.90
C LEU A 376 -20.36 8.18 -18.52
N GLU A 377 -19.56 9.08 -17.94
CA GLU A 377 -19.99 10.43 -17.59
C GLU A 377 -20.53 11.18 -18.82
N THR A 378 -19.86 11.02 -19.96
CA THR A 378 -20.25 11.67 -21.22
C THR A 378 -21.57 11.09 -21.76
N LEU A 379 -21.74 9.76 -21.75
CA LEU A 379 -22.96 9.09 -22.20
C LEU A 379 -24.15 9.41 -21.29
N GLU A 380 -23.96 9.42 -19.97
CA GLU A 380 -25.03 9.76 -19.02
C GLU A 380 -25.50 11.21 -19.21
N LYS A 381 -24.58 12.15 -19.39
CA LYS A 381 -24.91 13.55 -19.69
C LYS A 381 -25.58 13.71 -21.05
N ALA A 382 -25.18 12.92 -22.04
CA ALA A 382 -25.83 12.89 -23.35
C ALA A 382 -27.30 12.46 -23.24
N GLU A 383 -27.59 11.37 -22.54
CA GLU A 383 -28.97 10.91 -22.31
C GLU A 383 -29.80 11.93 -21.53
N LEU A 384 -29.22 12.55 -20.49
CA LEU A 384 -29.91 13.60 -19.72
C LEU A 384 -30.23 14.83 -20.58
N ALA A 385 -29.32 15.23 -21.48
CA ALA A 385 -29.55 16.33 -22.40
C ALA A 385 -30.69 16.00 -23.38
N VAL A 386 -30.67 14.79 -23.97
CA VAL A 386 -31.71 14.32 -24.90
C VAL A 386 -33.08 14.19 -24.21
N ASP A 387 -33.14 13.61 -23.01
CA ASP A 387 -34.38 13.49 -22.24
C ASP A 387 -34.95 14.86 -21.84
N ALA A 388 -34.11 15.80 -21.41
CA ALA A 388 -34.53 17.16 -21.09
C ALA A 388 -35.05 17.92 -22.33
N ALA A 389 -34.34 17.80 -23.45
CA ALA A 389 -34.77 18.32 -24.75
C ALA A 389 -36.13 17.74 -25.18
N TYR A 390 -36.29 16.42 -25.07
CA TYR A 390 -37.53 15.74 -25.41
C TYR A 390 -38.70 16.17 -24.51
N LYS A 391 -38.50 16.24 -23.18
CA LYS A 391 -39.52 16.72 -22.23
C LYS A 391 -39.93 18.15 -22.52
N TYR A 392 -38.98 19.02 -22.84
CA TYR A 392 -39.27 20.40 -23.23
C TYR A 392 -40.09 20.45 -24.51
N ALA A 393 -39.66 19.75 -25.57
CA ALA A 393 -40.36 19.71 -26.85
C ALA A 393 -41.79 19.17 -26.68
N ARG A 394 -41.96 18.11 -25.87
CA ARG A 394 -43.27 17.54 -25.56
C ARG A 394 -44.16 18.52 -24.80
N ALA A 395 -43.66 19.17 -23.75
CA ALA A 395 -44.40 20.16 -22.98
C ALA A 395 -44.81 21.37 -23.85
N PHE A 396 -43.93 21.81 -24.75
CA PHE A 396 -44.25 22.86 -25.72
C PHE A 396 -45.37 22.44 -26.68
N VAL A 397 -45.32 21.22 -27.21
CA VAL A 397 -46.38 20.69 -28.09
C VAL A 397 -47.70 20.52 -27.33
N GLU A 398 -47.68 20.00 -26.10
CA GLU A 398 -48.88 19.82 -25.28
C GLU A 398 -49.49 21.17 -24.85
N GLY A 399 -48.68 22.16 -24.46
CA GLY A 399 -49.15 23.51 -24.09
C GLY A 399 -49.77 24.29 -25.27
N ASN A 400 -49.23 24.11 -26.47
CA ASN A 400 -49.78 24.71 -27.69
C ASN A 400 -50.99 23.95 -28.27
N LYS A 401 -51.31 22.74 -27.79
CA LYS A 401 -52.59 22.09 -28.11
C LYS A 401 -53.78 22.72 -27.38
N SER A 402 -53.55 23.35 -26.22
CA SER A 402 -54.60 24.02 -25.41
C SER A 402 -54.83 25.49 -25.77
N ALA A 403 -53.82 26.18 -26.30
CA ALA A 403 -53.96 27.54 -26.83
C ALA A 403 -54.22 27.42 -28.34
N GLY A 404 -55.49 27.36 -28.75
CA GLY A 404 -55.91 27.11 -30.12
C GLY A 404 -55.54 28.21 -31.12
N ASP A 405 -54.25 28.36 -31.43
CA ASP A 405 -53.77 29.14 -32.54
C ASP A 405 -53.28 28.19 -33.64
N LEU A 406 -54.19 27.90 -34.59
CA LEU A 406 -53.97 27.02 -35.74
C LEU A 406 -52.73 27.42 -36.55
N SER A 407 -52.33 28.70 -36.52
CA SER A 407 -51.16 29.21 -37.23
C SER A 407 -49.83 28.69 -36.65
N VAL A 408 -49.75 28.48 -35.34
CA VAL A 408 -48.57 27.94 -34.65
C VAL A 408 -48.45 26.44 -34.86
N VAL A 409 -49.59 25.74 -34.87
CA VAL A 409 -49.63 24.29 -35.16
C VAL A 409 -49.28 24.02 -36.64
N GLN A 410 -49.75 24.87 -37.56
CA GLN A 410 -49.48 24.73 -39.00
C GLN A 410 -48.02 25.04 -39.34
N SER A 411 -47.47 26.14 -38.82
CA SER A 411 -46.03 26.44 -38.98
C SER A 411 -45.11 25.41 -38.31
N PHE A 412 -45.53 24.82 -37.17
CA PHE A 412 -44.81 23.69 -36.57
C PHE A 412 -44.89 22.44 -37.44
N GLY A 413 -46.06 22.12 -37.98
CA GLY A 413 -46.26 21.00 -38.91
C GLY A 413 -45.44 21.12 -40.18
N GLU A 414 -45.34 22.33 -40.76
CA GLU A 414 -44.49 22.61 -41.92
C GLU A 414 -43.00 22.45 -41.62
N ARG A 415 -42.53 22.91 -40.46
CA ARG A 415 -41.13 22.70 -40.03
C ARG A 415 -40.82 21.24 -39.75
N LEU A 416 -41.76 20.49 -39.17
CA LEU A 416 -41.60 19.07 -38.89
C LEU A 416 -41.60 18.24 -40.19
N ALA A 417 -42.48 18.59 -41.14
CA ALA A 417 -42.52 17.97 -42.46
C ALA A 417 -41.23 18.22 -43.24
N ALA A 418 -40.72 19.46 -43.25
CA ALA A 418 -39.43 19.79 -43.86
C ALA A 418 -38.25 19.05 -43.21
N ALA A 419 -38.26 18.88 -41.87
CA ALA A 419 -37.25 18.13 -41.16
C ALA A 419 -37.31 16.61 -41.46
N ALA A 420 -38.52 16.07 -41.66
CA ALA A 420 -38.73 14.67 -42.06
C ALA A 420 -38.31 14.42 -43.52
N GLU A 421 -38.61 15.34 -44.43
CA GLU A 421 -38.19 15.27 -45.85
C GLU A 421 -36.68 15.35 -46.00
N ALA A 422 -36.02 16.22 -45.20
CA ALA A 422 -34.57 16.32 -45.14
C ALA A 422 -33.89 15.05 -44.57
N LEU A 423 -34.55 14.36 -43.63
CA LEU A 423 -34.10 13.06 -43.11
C LEU A 423 -34.28 11.93 -44.12
N GLN A 424 -35.34 11.96 -44.91
CA GLN A 424 -35.61 10.97 -45.97
C GLN A 424 -34.57 11.09 -47.09
N THR A 425 -34.25 12.31 -47.53
CA THR A 425 -33.24 12.57 -48.57
C THR A 425 -31.83 12.18 -48.13
N THR A 426 -31.45 12.43 -46.87
CA THR A 426 -30.17 11.96 -46.34
C THR A 426 -30.09 10.44 -46.17
N PHE A 427 -31.23 9.76 -46.04
CA PHE A 427 -31.29 8.29 -46.05
C PHE A 427 -31.16 7.73 -47.48
N ASP A 428 -31.74 8.38 -48.48
CA ASP A 428 -31.71 7.95 -49.88
C ASP A 428 -30.35 8.26 -50.57
N GLU A 429 -29.55 9.21 -50.08
CA GLU A 429 -28.19 9.50 -50.58
C GLU A 429 -27.11 8.55 -50.05
N VAL A 430 -27.44 7.71 -49.06
CA VAL A 430 -26.51 6.76 -48.41
C VAL A 430 -26.81 5.30 -48.79
N ALA A 431 -27.90 5.04 -49.53
CA ALA A 431 -28.19 3.75 -50.18
C ALA A 431 -27.62 3.73 -51.61
#